data_AF-A0A4T0JCB2-F1
#
_entry.id   AF-A0A4T0JCB2-F1
#
_cell.length_a   1.000
_cell.length_b   1.000
_cell.length_c   1.000
_cell.angle_alpha   90.00
_cell.angle_beta   90.00
_cell.angle_gamma   90.00
#
_symmetry.space_group_name_H-M   'P 1'
#
loop_
_entity.id
_entity.type
_entity.pdbx_description
1 polymer ?
#
loop_
_entity_poly.entity_id
_entity_poly.type
_entity_poly.pdbx_seq_one_letter_code
_entity_poly.pdbx_strand_id
1 'polypeptide(L)'
;MRLLAAAVLRGGAILNSIQRGHVLFPAAFAIGWVHSNHATFSHHLRSHPGWHVDQAILSEDDRVVVIRFGKDSDPNCMVMDETLYNISESVANFAVVYLCDNTLVPDFNKMYELYDDTTVMFFYRNKHIMIDLGTGNNNKINWPMDNKQEMIDIIETVYRGASKGRGLVVSPKDYSTRYKY
;
A
#
# COMPACT_ATOMS: atom_id res chain seq x y z
N MET A 1 -12.45 8.48 -43.42
CA MET A 1 -12.00 9.89 -43.28
C MET A 1 -13.21 10.71 -42.86
N ARG A 2 -13.10 11.44 -41.74
CA ARG A 2 -14.07 12.37 -41.14
C ARG A 2 -15.25 11.76 -40.37
N LEU A 3 -15.11 11.74 -39.04
CA LEU A 3 -16.16 12.12 -38.09
C LEU A 3 -15.49 12.85 -36.92
N LEU A 4 -15.22 14.14 -37.18
CA LEU A 4 -14.99 15.20 -36.19
C LEU A 4 -16.38 15.79 -35.94
N ALA A 5 -16.96 15.56 -34.76
CA ALA A 5 -17.96 16.42 -34.10
C ALA A 5 -18.67 15.63 -33.00
N ALA A 6 -18.54 16.13 -31.75
CA ALA A 6 -19.52 16.07 -30.65
C ALA A 6 -18.87 15.70 -29.31
N ALA A 7 -18.35 16.71 -28.60
CA ALA A 7 -18.48 16.84 -27.13
C ALA A 7 -17.71 18.08 -26.63
N VAL A 8 -18.06 19.26 -27.13
CA VAL A 8 -17.60 20.57 -26.61
C VAL A 8 -18.61 21.17 -25.60
N LEU A 9 -19.64 20.44 -25.15
CA LEU A 9 -20.80 21.08 -24.49
C LEU A 9 -21.30 20.44 -23.19
N ARG A 10 -20.42 20.08 -22.23
CA ARG A 10 -20.87 19.85 -20.83
C ARG A 10 -19.87 20.32 -19.75
N GLY A 11 -19.18 21.44 -19.98
CA GLY A 11 -18.31 22.10 -18.99
C GLY A 11 -19.03 22.94 -17.92
N GLY A 12 -20.31 22.68 -17.61
CA GLY A 12 -21.14 23.61 -16.82
C GLY A 12 -21.81 23.05 -15.55
N ALA A 13 -21.67 21.76 -15.22
CA ALA A 13 -22.45 21.14 -14.14
C ALA A 13 -21.62 20.64 -12.93
N ILE A 14 -20.30 20.80 -12.95
CA ILE A 14 -19.41 20.26 -11.91
C ILE A 14 -18.85 21.38 -11.02
N LEU A 15 -19.68 22.37 -10.69
CA LEU A 15 -19.29 23.43 -9.73
C LEU A 15 -20.18 23.50 -8.49
N ASN A 16 -21.28 22.73 -8.41
CA ASN A 16 -22.25 22.80 -7.30
C ASN A 16 -22.30 21.56 -6.39
N SER A 17 -21.35 20.60 -6.52
CA SER A 17 -21.27 19.43 -5.62
C SER A 17 -20.20 19.56 -4.52
N ILE A 18 -19.49 20.68 -4.43
CA ILE A 18 -18.34 20.90 -3.52
C ILE A 18 -18.80 21.26 -2.09
N GLN A 19 -19.85 20.61 -1.56
CA GLN A 19 -20.24 20.75 -0.15
C GLN A 19 -20.59 19.44 0.58
N ARG A 20 -20.31 18.26 0.02
CA ARG A 20 -20.53 16.98 0.74
C ARG A 20 -19.34 16.03 0.65
N GLY A 21 -18.29 16.34 1.40
CA GLY A 21 -17.53 15.37 2.21
C GLY A 21 -16.96 14.07 1.60
N HIS A 22 -16.81 13.92 0.29
CA HIS A 22 -16.13 12.77 -0.32
C HIS A 22 -15.06 13.26 -1.29
N VAL A 23 -13.79 13.02 -0.96
CA VAL A 23 -12.64 13.47 -1.76
C VAL A 23 -12.28 12.38 -2.77
N LEU A 24 -12.54 12.67 -4.04
CA LEU A 24 -11.99 12.01 -5.23
C LEU A 24 -11.39 13.14 -6.07
N PHE A 25 -10.08 13.20 -6.22
CA PHE A 25 -9.44 14.10 -7.18
C PHE A 25 -9.05 13.31 -8.44
N PRO A 26 -9.40 13.78 -9.64
CA PRO A 26 -9.01 13.18 -10.91
C PRO A 26 -7.74 13.82 -11.45
N ALA A 27 -6.83 13.04 -12.03
CA ALA A 27 -5.75 13.57 -12.86
C ALA A 27 -5.43 12.59 -14.00
N ALA A 28 -6.23 12.64 -15.06
CA ALA A 28 -5.80 12.18 -16.37
C ALA A 28 -5.03 13.33 -17.04
N PHE A 29 -3.74 13.14 -17.31
CA PHE A 29 -3.07 13.43 -18.60
C PHE A 29 -1.54 13.27 -18.48
N ALA A 30 -0.97 12.47 -19.41
CA ALA A 30 0.40 12.59 -19.99
C ALA A 30 1.61 12.28 -19.06
N ILE A 31 2.62 11.45 -19.35
CA ILE A 31 3.31 10.86 -20.53
C ILE A 31 4.15 9.67 -19.96
N GLY A 32 4.11 8.42 -20.44
CA GLY A 32 4.89 7.89 -21.58
C GLY A 32 6.04 6.94 -21.16
N TRP A 33 5.86 5.62 -21.39
CA TRP A 33 6.86 4.52 -21.41
C TRP A 33 7.59 4.21 -20.08
N VAL A 34 7.75 2.95 -19.65
CA VAL A 34 8.61 1.90 -20.24
C VAL A 34 8.05 0.49 -19.94
N HIS A 35 8.00 -0.35 -20.99
CA HIS A 35 7.92 -1.81 -20.88
C HIS A 35 9.30 -2.37 -20.53
N SER A 36 9.40 -3.22 -19.49
CA SER A 36 10.20 -4.45 -19.56
C SER A 36 9.88 -5.35 -18.37
N ASN A 37 9.34 -6.53 -18.65
CA ASN A 37 9.19 -7.63 -17.70
C ASN A 37 10.58 -8.10 -17.28
N HIS A 38 10.96 -7.96 -16.00
CA HIS A 38 11.87 -8.85 -15.26
C HIS A 38 12.04 -8.29 -13.83
N ALA A 39 11.61 -9.07 -12.83
CA ALA A 39 11.94 -8.99 -11.40
C ALA A 39 11.95 -7.59 -10.74
N THR A 40 10.79 -7.12 -10.23
CA THR A 40 10.70 -5.83 -9.51
C THR A 40 10.58 -6.02 -7.99
N PHE A 41 11.69 -6.37 -7.35
CA PHE A 41 12.01 -5.79 -6.03
C PHE A 41 12.81 -4.51 -6.25
N SER A 42 12.19 -3.51 -6.85
CA SER A 42 12.81 -2.19 -6.99
C SER A 42 11.82 -1.16 -7.49
N HIS A 43 10.79 -0.88 -6.68
CA HIS A 43 10.22 0.45 -6.65
C HIS A 43 10.56 1.05 -5.31
N HIS A 44 11.86 1.25 -5.09
CA HIS A 44 12.28 2.20 -4.10
C HIS A 44 11.72 3.54 -4.55
N LEU A 45 10.77 4.10 -3.78
CA LEU A 45 10.21 5.42 -4.04
C LEU A 45 11.24 6.49 -3.66
N ARG A 46 12.42 6.41 -4.28
CA ARG A 46 13.45 7.41 -4.16
C ARG A 46 13.00 8.61 -4.98
N SER A 47 12.61 9.65 -4.25
CA SER A 47 12.66 11.05 -4.71
C SER A 47 11.44 11.63 -5.44
N HIS A 48 10.23 11.08 -5.33
CA HIS A 48 9.06 11.67 -5.99
C HIS A 48 7.82 11.80 -5.07
N PRO A 49 6.94 12.79 -5.27
CA PRO A 49 5.86 13.13 -4.33
C PRO A 49 4.93 11.94 -4.04
N GLY A 50 4.19 12.00 -2.92
CA GLY A 50 3.29 10.93 -2.44
C GLY A 50 2.31 10.35 -3.47
N TRP A 51 2.15 10.99 -4.64
CA TRP A 51 1.44 10.47 -5.80
C TRP A 51 1.84 9.05 -6.21
N HIS A 52 3.12 8.65 -6.08
CA HIS A 52 3.52 7.29 -6.49
C HIS A 52 2.92 6.22 -5.57
N VAL A 53 2.77 6.53 -4.29
CA VAL A 53 2.13 5.66 -3.31
C VAL A 53 0.66 5.49 -3.69
N ASP A 54 -0.03 6.61 -3.96
CA ASP A 54 -1.44 6.59 -4.36
C ASP A 54 -1.63 5.86 -5.69
N GLN A 55 -0.75 6.09 -6.68
CA GLN A 55 -0.84 5.41 -7.98
C GLN A 55 -0.57 3.91 -7.86
N ALA A 56 0.40 3.50 -7.05
CA ALA A 56 0.68 2.09 -6.79
C ALA A 56 -0.51 1.37 -6.14
N ILE A 57 -1.22 2.04 -5.23
CA ILE A 57 -2.44 1.52 -4.61
C ILE A 57 -3.60 1.47 -5.61
N LEU A 58 -3.73 2.47 -6.47
CA LEU A 58 -4.81 2.59 -7.45
C LEU A 58 -4.63 1.68 -8.67
N SER A 59 -3.39 1.30 -9.01
CA SER A 59 -3.10 0.49 -10.20
C SER A 59 -3.29 -1.02 -10.00
N GLU A 60 -3.41 -1.47 -8.75
CA GLU A 60 -3.48 -2.90 -8.43
C GLU A 60 -4.91 -3.34 -8.11
N ASP A 61 -5.51 -4.03 -9.08
CA ASP A 61 -6.88 -4.54 -8.96
C ASP A 61 -6.94 -5.94 -8.34
N ASP A 62 -5.91 -6.78 -8.52
CA ASP A 62 -5.97 -8.20 -8.15
C ASP A 62 -4.90 -8.65 -7.14
N ARG A 63 -3.99 -7.75 -6.72
CA ARG A 63 -2.93 -8.06 -5.75
C ARG A 63 -3.04 -7.19 -4.51
N VAL A 64 -2.54 -7.71 -3.40
CA VAL A 64 -2.34 -6.93 -2.18
C VAL A 64 -1.15 -6.01 -2.37
N VAL A 65 -1.37 -4.71 -2.14
CA VAL A 65 -0.30 -3.71 -2.09
C VAL A 65 0.21 -3.63 -0.66
N VAL A 66 1.42 -4.13 -0.44
CA VAL A 66 2.14 -4.08 0.84
C VAL A 66 3.05 -2.87 0.81
N ILE A 67 2.92 -1.97 1.78
CA ILE A 67 3.74 -0.76 1.87
C ILE A 67 4.44 -0.72 3.22
N ARG A 68 5.79 -0.70 3.20
CA ARG A 68 6.61 -0.40 4.36
C ARG A 68 6.84 1.11 4.42
N PHE A 69 6.39 1.76 5.47
CA PHE A 69 6.77 3.13 5.81
C PHE A 69 7.81 3.13 6.92
N GLY A 70 8.88 3.88 6.73
CA GLY A 70 9.92 4.08 7.73
C GLY A 70 11.21 4.59 7.10
N LYS A 71 12.22 4.89 7.90
CA LYS A 71 13.48 5.43 7.39
C LYS A 71 14.42 4.31 6.96
N ASP A 72 15.00 4.38 5.76
CA ASP A 72 15.86 3.29 5.26
C ASP A 72 17.12 3.06 6.12
N SER A 73 17.59 4.10 6.82
CA SER A 73 18.74 4.00 7.71
C SER A 73 18.40 3.40 9.08
N ASP A 74 17.12 3.14 9.36
CA ASP A 74 16.69 2.62 10.65
C ASP A 74 16.92 1.09 10.74
N PRO A 75 17.53 0.57 11.81
CA PRO A 75 17.79 -0.87 11.96
C PRO A 75 16.53 -1.74 11.92
N ASN A 76 15.40 -1.27 12.48
CA ASN A 76 14.13 -2.01 12.46
C ASN A 76 13.55 -2.06 11.04
N CYS A 77 13.70 -0.98 10.27
CA CYS A 77 13.37 -0.97 8.86
C CYS A 77 14.25 -1.95 8.06
N MET A 78 15.56 -2.00 8.31
CA MET A 78 16.46 -2.92 7.61
C MET A 78 16.07 -4.39 7.79
N VAL A 79 15.73 -4.79 9.03
CA VAL A 79 15.26 -6.16 9.32
C VAL A 79 13.96 -6.45 8.55
N MET A 80 13.01 -5.51 8.57
CA MET A 80 11.75 -5.68 7.83
C MET A 80 11.98 -5.76 6.32
N ASP A 81 12.84 -4.90 5.78
CA ASP A 81 13.17 -4.84 4.36
C ASP A 81 13.84 -6.12 3.86
N GLU A 82 14.75 -6.69 4.66
CA GLU A 82 15.36 -7.98 4.35
C GLU A 82 14.29 -9.09 4.28
N THR A 83 13.36 -9.13 5.24
CA THR A 83 12.25 -10.09 5.21
C THR A 83 11.38 -9.90 3.98
N LEU A 84 10.95 -8.67 3.70
CA LEU A 84 10.13 -8.31 2.55
C LEU A 84 10.82 -8.62 1.22
N TYR A 85 12.14 -8.39 1.14
CA TYR A 85 12.95 -8.72 -0.02
C TYR A 85 12.90 -10.21 -0.32
N ASN A 86 13.19 -11.01 0.70
CA ASN A 86 13.29 -12.44 0.58
C ASN A 86 11.97 -13.12 0.19
N ILE A 87 10.82 -12.52 0.50
CA ILE A 87 9.51 -13.08 0.17
C ILE A 87 8.90 -12.50 -1.10
N SER A 88 9.44 -11.40 -1.63
CA SER A 88 8.84 -10.63 -2.71
C SER A 88 8.55 -11.46 -3.97
N GLU A 89 9.44 -12.37 -4.32
CA GLU A 89 9.25 -13.30 -5.44
C GLU A 89 8.19 -14.37 -5.11
N SER A 90 8.18 -14.89 -3.88
CA SER A 90 7.23 -15.92 -3.45
C SER A 90 5.78 -15.42 -3.44
N VAL A 91 5.56 -14.13 -3.16
CA VAL A 91 4.22 -13.53 -3.09
C VAL A 91 3.80 -12.81 -4.37
N ALA A 92 4.66 -12.72 -5.38
CA ALA A 92 4.48 -11.88 -6.57
C ALA A 92 3.15 -12.12 -7.34
N ASN A 93 2.62 -13.34 -7.25
CA ASN A 93 1.35 -13.73 -7.86
C ASN A 93 0.11 -13.08 -7.22
N PHE A 94 0.19 -12.68 -5.95
CA PHE A 94 -0.97 -12.18 -5.18
C PHE A 94 -0.67 -10.95 -4.33
N ALA A 95 0.58 -10.49 -4.29
CA ALA A 95 0.98 -9.27 -3.62
C ALA A 95 2.13 -8.56 -4.34
N VAL A 96 2.26 -7.27 -4.09
CA VAL A 96 3.36 -6.42 -4.52
C VAL A 96 3.86 -5.63 -3.31
N VAL A 97 5.17 -5.44 -3.21
CA VAL A 97 5.81 -4.77 -2.07
C VAL A 97 6.42 -3.44 -2.51
N TYR A 98 6.12 -2.39 -1.76
CA TYR A 98 6.69 -1.06 -1.92
C TYR A 98 7.36 -0.60 -0.61
N LEU A 99 8.46 0.15 -0.76
CA LEU A 99 9.17 0.78 0.34
C LEU A 99 9.01 2.30 0.22
N CYS A 100 8.57 2.93 1.30
CA CYS A 100 8.32 4.35 1.41
C CYS A 100 9.12 4.96 2.57
N ASP A 101 10.00 5.91 2.26
CA ASP A 101 10.67 6.70 3.28
C ASP A 101 9.75 7.83 3.76
N ASN A 102 9.30 7.72 5.01
CA ASN A 102 8.35 8.66 5.62
C ASN A 102 8.97 10.04 5.95
N THR A 103 10.29 10.18 5.86
CA THR A 103 10.98 11.48 5.96
C THR A 103 11.00 12.20 4.62
N LEU A 104 11.03 11.45 3.51
CA LEU A 104 10.97 11.99 2.15
C LEU A 104 9.51 12.25 1.71
N VAL A 105 8.57 11.41 2.16
CA VAL A 105 7.14 11.51 1.84
C VAL A 105 6.31 11.59 3.13
N PRO A 106 6.26 12.76 3.79
CA PRO A 106 5.62 12.91 5.10
C PRO A 106 4.09 13.06 5.03
N ASP A 107 3.51 13.15 3.83
CA ASP A 107 2.08 13.42 3.60
C ASP A 107 1.16 12.43 4.32
N PHE A 108 1.62 11.19 4.47
CA PHE A 108 0.87 10.10 5.09
C PHE A 108 1.05 10.01 6.61
N ASN A 109 2.03 10.72 7.19
CA ASN A 109 2.43 10.52 8.59
C ASN A 109 1.29 10.82 9.57
N LYS A 110 0.57 11.93 9.35
CA LYS A 110 -0.59 12.29 10.17
C LYS A 110 -1.80 11.42 9.85
N MET A 111 -2.02 11.09 8.58
CA MET A 111 -3.20 10.34 8.13
C MET A 111 -3.19 8.90 8.67
N TYR A 112 -2.03 8.25 8.62
CA TYR A 112 -1.87 6.88 9.08
C TYR A 112 -1.21 6.78 10.45
N GLU A 113 -1.01 7.89 11.17
CA GLU A 113 -0.40 7.90 12.51
C GLU A 113 0.97 7.19 12.54
N LEU A 114 1.85 7.51 11.58
CA LEU A 114 3.16 6.88 11.41
C LEU A 114 4.18 7.45 12.41
N TYR A 115 4.10 6.99 13.66
CA TYR A 115 5.00 7.41 14.74
C TYR A 115 6.08 6.37 15.08
N ASP A 116 5.87 5.11 14.69
CA ASP A 116 6.82 4.02 14.92
C ASP A 116 7.96 4.04 13.88
N ASP A 117 9.11 3.46 14.23
CA ASP A 117 10.30 3.43 13.36
C ASP A 117 10.05 2.71 12.02
N THR A 118 9.32 1.59 12.08
CA THR A 118 8.92 0.79 10.93
C THR A 118 7.45 0.45 11.03
N THR A 119 6.73 0.61 9.92
CA THR A 119 5.31 0.25 9.83
C THR A 119 5.01 -0.40 8.49
N VAL A 120 4.24 -1.48 8.50
CA VAL A 120 3.75 -2.15 7.29
C VAL A 120 2.23 -2.08 7.26
N MET A 121 1.71 -1.60 6.13
CA MET A 121 0.29 -1.49 5.86
C MET A 121 -0.08 -2.27 4.59
N PHE A 122 -1.34 -2.71 4.54
CA PHE A 122 -1.85 -3.54 3.47
C PHE A 122 -3.04 -2.86 2.79
N PHE A 123 -3.02 -2.82 1.47
CA PHE A 123 -4.10 -2.27 0.67
C PHE A 123 -4.56 -3.29 -0.38
N TYR A 124 -5.84 -3.26 -0.72
CA TYR A 124 -6.40 -4.07 -1.79
C TYR A 124 -7.52 -3.28 -2.47
N ARG A 125 -7.43 -3.05 -3.78
CA ARG A 125 -8.41 -2.26 -4.57
C ARG A 125 -8.71 -0.90 -3.93
N ASN A 126 -7.65 -0.14 -3.61
CA ASN A 126 -7.73 1.17 -2.96
C ASN A 126 -8.44 1.16 -1.58
N LYS A 127 -8.45 0.03 -0.89
CA LYS A 127 -8.93 -0.08 0.49
C LYS A 127 -7.82 -0.54 1.41
N HIS A 128 -7.62 0.19 2.50
CA HIS A 128 -6.79 -0.27 3.62
C HIS A 128 -7.43 -1.52 4.25
N ILE A 129 -6.64 -2.56 4.44
CA ILE A 129 -7.06 -3.83 5.04
C ILE A 129 -6.47 -3.93 6.44
N MET A 130 -7.35 -4.02 7.43
CA MET A 130 -6.97 -4.23 8.83
C MET A 130 -6.67 -5.70 9.09
N ILE A 131 -5.76 -5.95 10.03
CA ILE A 131 -5.35 -7.29 10.44
C ILE A 131 -5.39 -7.37 11.95
N ASP A 132 -6.24 -8.24 12.49
CA ASP A 132 -6.19 -8.59 13.90
C ASP A 132 -5.01 -9.53 14.16
N LEU A 133 -3.98 -8.97 14.79
CA LEU A 133 -2.74 -9.64 15.18
C LEU A 133 -2.70 -9.96 16.68
N GLY A 134 -3.75 -9.61 17.44
CA GLY A 134 -3.77 -9.72 18.91
C GLY A 134 -2.91 -8.71 19.66
N THR A 135 -2.30 -7.74 18.96
CA THR A 135 -1.48 -6.66 19.57
C THR A 135 -2.31 -5.47 20.05
N GLY A 136 -3.60 -5.40 19.66
CA GLY A 136 -4.47 -4.25 19.88
C GLY A 136 -4.42 -3.18 18.78
N ASN A 137 -3.41 -3.20 17.90
CA ASN A 137 -3.33 -2.34 16.72
C ASN A 137 -3.62 -3.16 15.45
N ASN A 138 -4.79 -2.94 14.86
CA ASN A 138 -5.21 -3.68 13.67
C ASN A 138 -4.89 -2.95 12.36
N ASN A 139 -4.42 -1.71 12.43
CA ASN A 139 -4.21 -0.88 11.24
C ASN A 139 -2.88 -1.16 10.54
N LYS A 140 -1.89 -1.64 11.28
CA LYS A 140 -0.50 -1.78 10.80
C LYS A 140 0.26 -2.81 11.62
N ILE A 141 1.31 -3.37 11.02
CA ILE A 141 2.38 -4.06 11.75
C ILE A 141 3.44 -3.00 12.07
N ASN A 142 3.69 -2.71 13.34
CA ASN A 142 4.62 -1.64 13.77
C ASN A 142 5.90 -2.17 14.41
N TRP A 143 6.36 -3.36 13.99
CA TRP A 143 7.57 -3.97 14.51
C TRP A 143 8.34 -4.76 13.46
N PRO A 144 9.66 -4.91 13.63
CA PRO A 144 10.46 -5.72 12.73
C PRO A 144 10.04 -7.19 12.83
N MET A 145 9.64 -7.76 11.69
CA MET A 145 9.36 -9.19 11.55
C MET A 145 10.49 -9.81 10.75
N ASP A 146 11.14 -10.81 11.32
CA ASP A 146 12.28 -11.53 10.77
C ASP A 146 11.89 -12.90 10.17
N ASN A 147 10.73 -13.43 10.57
CA ASN A 147 10.23 -14.70 10.07
C ASN A 147 9.50 -14.53 8.72
N LYS A 148 10.18 -14.98 7.66
CA LYS A 148 9.67 -14.97 6.27
C LYS A 148 8.32 -15.69 6.12
N GLN A 149 8.16 -16.85 6.73
CA GLN A 149 6.93 -17.63 6.58
C GLN A 149 5.74 -16.93 7.26
N GLU A 150 5.97 -16.33 8.43
CA GLU A 150 4.93 -15.57 9.13
C GLU A 150 4.44 -14.38 8.28
N MET A 151 5.34 -13.68 7.60
CA MET A 151 4.96 -12.58 6.71
C MET A 151 4.17 -13.08 5.47
N ILE A 152 4.58 -14.21 4.87
CA ILE A 152 3.85 -14.84 3.75
C ILE A 152 2.43 -15.22 4.20
N ASP A 153 2.30 -15.90 5.34
CA ASP A 153 1.01 -16.36 5.85
C ASP A 153 0.06 -15.18 6.13
N ILE A 154 0.59 -14.05 6.63
CA ILE A 154 -0.17 -12.83 6.84
C ILE A 154 -0.65 -12.24 5.50
N ILE A 155 0.25 -12.08 4.52
CA ILE A 155 -0.10 -11.53 3.20
C ILE A 155 -1.14 -12.41 2.51
N GLU A 156 -0.99 -13.74 2.58
CA GLU A 156 -1.96 -14.68 2.04
C GLU A 156 -3.34 -14.54 2.72
N THR A 157 -3.36 -14.38 4.04
CA THR A 157 -4.59 -14.15 4.81
C THR A 157 -5.28 -12.85 4.41
N VAL A 158 -4.51 -11.78 4.24
CA VAL A 158 -5.00 -10.49 3.72
C VAL A 158 -5.58 -10.69 2.32
N TYR A 159 -4.86 -11.33 1.41
CA TYR A 159 -5.33 -11.58 0.05
C TYR A 159 -6.64 -12.38 0.02
N ARG A 160 -6.71 -13.49 0.75
CA ARG A 160 -7.91 -14.34 0.84
C ARG A 160 -9.11 -13.64 1.48
N GLY A 161 -8.87 -12.75 2.45
CA GLY A 161 -9.93 -11.99 3.10
C GLY A 161 -10.41 -10.81 2.25
N ALA A 162 -9.49 -10.02 1.72
CA ALA A 162 -9.76 -8.82 0.94
C ALA A 162 -10.40 -9.16 -0.42
N SER A 163 -9.97 -10.24 -1.08
CA SER A 163 -10.63 -10.76 -2.31
C SER A 163 -12.11 -11.14 -2.09
N LYS A 164 -12.49 -11.48 -0.85
CA LYS A 164 -13.88 -11.72 -0.44
C LYS A 164 -14.61 -10.47 0.07
N GLY A 165 -13.99 -9.29 -0.06
CA GLY A 165 -14.55 -8.01 0.35
C GLY A 165 -14.47 -7.71 1.85
N ARG A 166 -13.64 -8.44 2.62
CA ARG A 166 -13.44 -8.16 4.05
C ARG A 166 -12.44 -7.02 4.23
N GLY A 167 -12.81 -6.01 5.02
CA GLY A 167 -11.91 -4.92 5.42
C GLY A 167 -11.07 -5.22 6.67
N LEU A 168 -11.37 -6.32 7.37
CA LEU A 168 -10.61 -6.82 8.52
C LEU A 168 -10.43 -8.33 8.37
N VAL A 169 -9.19 -8.79 8.57
CA VAL A 169 -8.83 -10.21 8.57
C VAL A 169 -8.20 -10.57 9.91
N VAL A 170 -8.28 -11.84 10.30
CA VAL A 170 -7.65 -12.33 11.54
C VAL A 170 -6.40 -13.10 11.16
N SER A 171 -5.26 -12.72 11.74
CA SER A 171 -3.99 -13.41 11.53
C SER A 171 -4.08 -14.87 11.95
N PRO A 172 -3.41 -15.80 11.23
CA PRO A 172 -3.34 -17.20 11.62
C PRO A 172 -2.58 -17.41 12.94
N LYS A 173 -1.76 -16.43 13.35
CA LYS A 173 -0.97 -16.44 14.57
C LYS A 173 -1.31 -15.25 15.46
N ASP A 174 -1.39 -15.49 16.76
CA ASP A 174 -1.54 -14.46 17.78
C ASP A 174 -0.15 -13.91 18.19
N TYR A 175 -0.01 -12.58 18.13
CA TYR A 175 1.20 -11.85 18.53
C TYR A 175 1.06 -11.16 19.89
N SER A 176 -0.05 -11.35 20.61
CA SER A 176 -0.31 -10.78 21.94
C SER A 176 0.76 -11.13 22.97
N THR A 177 1.40 -12.29 22.86
CA THR A 177 2.42 -12.77 23.81
C THR A 177 3.83 -12.29 23.51
N ARG A 178 4.12 -11.87 22.27
CA ARG A 178 5.44 -11.29 21.93
C ARG A 178 5.66 -9.92 22.58
N TYR A 179 4.58 -9.25 23.01
CA TYR A 179 4.61 -7.97 23.73
C TYR A 179 4.31 -8.08 25.23
N LYS A 180 4.26 -9.30 25.79
CA LYS A 180 4.22 -9.48 27.24
C LYS A 180 5.62 -9.31 27.81
N TYR A 181 6.03 -8.07 28.00
CA TYR A 181 7.10 -7.70 28.93
C TYR A 181 6.48 -7.04 30.16
#